data_AF-A0A1W1Z232-F1
#
_entry.id   AF-A0A1W1Z232-F1
#
_cell.length_a   1.000
_cell.length_b   1.000
_cell.length_c   1.000
_cell.angle_alpha   90.00
_cell.angle_beta   90.00
_cell.angle_gamma   90.00
#
_symmetry.space_group_name_H-M   'P 1'
#
loop_
_entity.id
_entity.type
_entity.pdbx_description
1 polymer ?
#
loop_
_entity_poly.entity_id
_entity_poly.type
_entity_poly.pdbx_seq_one_letter_code
_entity_poly.pdbx_strand_id
1 'polypeptide(L)'
;MISSLGANDIVQLCFQKVLNSTCSAFNLSNTNGPNFINVQAFNLASINTSGFDIEASYRWQQPLGLPGSLTLRGLATHVIKFITDTGLPGTLPVDTAGNNNGATPDWKFLLIQSYENDKFSLLVQERWFSDGVIGNQYVVCSAGNCPASTSQRPTIDQNFLPGAFYLDIGGSVNITKEIVAYAKVDNVFDNAPARTNIFSNPALYDGLGRIYRAGVRFRF
;
A
#
# COMPACT_ATOMS: atom_id res chain seq x y z
N MET A 1 7.53 12.49 8.06
CA MET A 1 8.72 11.77 7.56
C MET A 1 9.97 12.55 7.95
N ILE A 2 11.05 11.84 8.27
CA ILE A 2 12.36 12.44 8.57
C ILE A 2 13.15 12.45 7.26
N SER A 3 13.36 13.62 6.66
CA SER A 3 14.27 13.81 5.54
C SER A 3 15.55 14.48 6.03
N SER A 4 16.71 14.00 5.58
CA SER A 4 17.97 14.73 5.76
C SER A 4 18.03 15.85 4.73
N LEU A 5 18.09 17.09 5.19
CA LEU A 5 18.27 18.26 4.31
C LEU A 5 19.74 18.40 3.91
N GLY A 6 20.02 18.79 2.67
CA GLY A 6 21.38 19.15 2.27
C GLY A 6 21.84 20.41 3.02
N ALA A 7 23.15 20.58 3.19
CA ALA A 7 23.71 21.74 3.89
C ALA A 7 23.24 23.09 3.32
N ASN A 8 23.06 23.18 1.99
CA ASN A 8 22.55 24.37 1.32
C ASN A 8 21.06 24.62 1.64
N ASP A 9 20.24 23.56 1.67
CA ASP A 9 18.81 23.64 1.97
C ASP A 9 18.56 24.10 3.41
N ILE A 10 19.37 23.63 4.37
CA ILE A 10 19.30 24.05 5.78
C ILE A 10 19.50 25.56 5.90
N VAL A 11 20.50 26.11 5.22
CA VAL A 11 20.76 27.55 5.21
C VAL A 11 19.63 28.31 4.52
N GLN A 12 19.19 27.83 3.35
CA GLN A 12 18.13 28.47 2.57
C GLN A 12 16.78 28.50 3.28
N LEU A 13 16.38 27.40 3.93
CA LEU A 13 15.12 27.29 4.68
C LEU A 13 15.07 28.22 5.90
N CYS A 14 16.21 28.44 6.55
CA CYS A 14 16.36 29.44 7.61
C CYS A 14 16.21 30.87 7.04
N PHE A 15 16.96 31.20 5.97
CA PHE A 15 16.92 32.53 5.38
C PHE A 15 15.54 32.90 4.81
N GLN A 16 14.83 31.92 4.25
CA GLN A 16 13.46 32.09 3.73
C GLN A 16 12.39 32.06 4.83
N LYS A 17 12.76 31.87 6.10
CA LYS A 17 11.86 31.77 7.27
C LYS A 17 10.80 30.68 7.15
N VAL A 18 11.09 29.62 6.39
CA VAL A 18 10.17 28.50 6.18
C VAL A 18 10.25 27.52 7.34
N LEU A 19 11.45 27.32 7.91
CA LEU A 19 11.64 26.49 9.09
C LEU A 19 12.70 27.07 10.05
N ASN A 20 12.26 27.84 11.04
CA ASN A 20 13.18 28.49 11.99
C ASN A 20 14.06 27.53 12.79
N SER A 21 13.66 26.26 12.95
CA SER A 21 14.49 25.25 13.60
C SER A 21 15.74 24.86 12.80
N THR A 22 15.81 25.17 11.50
CA THR A 22 17.04 25.00 10.70
C THR A 22 18.10 26.07 11.00
N CYS A 23 17.71 27.22 11.57
CA CYS A 23 18.64 28.32 11.88
C CYS A 23 19.63 27.98 13.00
N SER A 24 19.29 27.07 13.90
CA SER A 24 20.21 26.61 14.96
C SER A 24 21.22 25.59 14.47
N ALA A 25 21.09 25.11 13.24
CA ALA A 25 21.90 24.04 12.69
C ALA A 25 23.20 24.52 12.03
N PHE A 26 23.39 25.83 11.84
CA PHE A 26 24.61 26.37 11.26
C PHE A 26 25.05 27.64 11.95
N ASN A 27 26.35 27.90 11.87
CA ASN A 27 26.92 29.19 12.21
C ASN A 27 27.95 29.57 11.15
N LEU A 28 27.60 30.56 10.33
CA LEU A 28 28.44 31.09 9.25
C LEU A 28 29.15 32.40 9.64
N SER A 29 28.89 32.91 10.85
CA SER A 29 29.46 34.14 11.39
C SER A 29 30.12 33.88 12.75
N ASN A 30 30.78 32.73 12.89
CA ASN A 30 31.39 32.34 14.15
C ASN A 30 32.68 33.14 14.38
N THR A 31 32.71 33.96 15.42
CA THR A 31 33.89 34.76 15.79
C THR A 31 34.88 34.01 16.68
N ASN A 32 34.46 32.88 17.27
CA ASN A 32 35.25 32.11 18.25
C ASN A 32 35.57 30.67 17.79
N GLY A 33 35.42 30.35 16.50
CA GLY A 33 35.71 29.03 15.95
C GLY A 33 35.39 28.92 14.46
N PRO A 34 35.60 27.74 13.84
CA PRO A 34 35.29 27.54 12.43
C PRO A 34 33.79 27.64 12.18
N ASN A 35 33.45 28.13 10.99
CA ASN A 35 32.08 28.07 10.48
C ASN A 35 31.68 26.61 10.26
N PHE A 36 30.44 26.29 10.59
CA PHE A 36 29.92 24.94 10.46
C PHE A 36 28.48 24.94 9.98
N ILE A 37 28.10 23.85 9.32
CA ILE A 37 26.72 23.49 9.01
C ILE A 37 26.54 22.05 9.49
N ASN A 38 25.66 21.86 10.47
CA ASN A 38 25.34 20.55 11.00
C ASN A 38 24.18 19.96 10.19
N VAL A 39 24.50 19.03 9.30
CA VAL A 39 23.51 18.28 8.52
C VAL A 39 22.80 17.32 9.46
N GLN A 40 21.62 17.71 9.90
CA GLN A 40 20.77 16.93 10.78
C GLN A 40 19.41 16.72 10.15
N ALA A 41 18.71 15.70 10.63
CA ALA A 41 17.41 15.34 10.09
C ALA A 41 16.33 16.21 10.76
N PHE A 42 15.46 16.81 9.94
CA PHE A 42 14.36 17.64 10.42
C PHE A 42 13.03 16.95 10.16
N ASN A 43 12.11 17.00 11.13
CA ASN A 43 10.76 16.48 10.95
C ASN A 43 9.88 17.55 10.30
N LEU A 44 9.97 17.64 8.99
CA LEU A 44 9.25 18.61 8.15
C LEU A 44 7.93 18.06 7.61
N ALA A 45 7.96 16.77 7.28
CA ALA A 45 6.88 16.17 6.53
C ALA A 45 5.77 15.66 7.44
N SER A 46 4.54 16.06 7.15
CA SER A 46 3.34 15.58 7.83
C SER A 46 2.52 14.69 6.90
N ILE A 47 1.83 13.71 7.49
CA ILE A 47 0.89 12.87 6.76
C ILE A 47 -0.45 12.98 7.48
N ASN A 48 -1.48 13.39 6.75
CA ASN A 48 -2.84 13.46 7.24
C ASN A 48 -3.68 12.39 6.54
N THR A 49 -4.13 11.41 7.31
CA THR A 49 -4.93 10.29 6.81
C THR A 49 -6.33 10.31 7.41
N SER A 50 -7.34 10.07 6.58
CA SER A 50 -8.71 9.85 7.06
C SER A 50 -9.33 8.68 6.32
N GLY A 51 -10.08 7.87 7.04
CA GLY A 51 -10.70 6.66 6.51
C GLY A 51 -11.39 5.89 7.62
N PHE A 52 -11.84 4.68 7.30
CA PHE A 52 -12.33 3.74 8.30
C PHE A 52 -11.88 2.33 7.97
N ASP A 53 -11.69 1.55 9.03
CA ASP A 53 -11.37 0.14 8.99
C ASP A 53 -12.52 -0.64 9.63
N ILE A 54 -12.97 -1.68 8.94
CA ILE A 54 -14.05 -2.55 9.37
C ILE A 54 -13.48 -3.97 9.45
N GLU A 55 -13.58 -4.57 10.62
CA GLU A 55 -13.23 -5.96 10.84
C GLU A 55 -14.44 -6.72 11.43
N ALA A 56 -14.73 -7.89 10.85
CA ALA A 56 -15.72 -8.80 11.38
C ALA A 56 -15.16 -10.23 11.37
N SER A 57 -15.45 -10.98 12.43
CA SER A 57 -15.14 -12.40 12.49
C SER A 57 -16.30 -13.18 13.08
N TYR A 58 -16.56 -14.35 12.51
CA TYR A 58 -17.61 -15.25 12.95
C TYR A 58 -17.09 -16.67 12.92
N ARG A 59 -17.31 -17.40 14.01
CA ARG A 59 -16.92 -18.81 14.14
C ARG A 59 -18.14 -19.65 14.43
N TRP A 60 -18.39 -20.62 13.57
CA TRP A 60 -19.48 -21.58 13.69
C TRP A 60 -18.91 -22.97 13.97
N GLN A 61 -19.12 -23.46 15.19
CA GLN A 61 -18.82 -24.83 15.57
C GLN A 61 -19.90 -25.76 15.04
N GLN A 62 -19.48 -26.89 14.48
CA GLN A 62 -20.35 -27.92 13.93
C GLN A 62 -21.40 -27.38 12.94
N PRO A 63 -20.97 -26.66 11.89
CA PRO A 63 -21.90 -26.01 10.97
C PRO A 63 -22.79 -27.04 10.29
N LEU A 64 -24.11 -26.82 10.35
CA LEU A 64 -25.12 -27.74 9.81
C LEU A 64 -25.00 -29.19 10.34
N GLY A 65 -24.42 -29.39 11.52
CA GLY A 65 -24.19 -30.72 12.12
C GLY A 65 -22.94 -31.44 11.61
N LEU A 66 -22.14 -30.83 10.73
CA LEU A 66 -20.88 -31.42 10.24
C LEU A 66 -19.77 -31.28 11.29
N PRO A 67 -18.94 -32.31 11.53
CA PRO A 67 -17.84 -32.22 12.49
C PRO A 67 -16.75 -31.25 12.00
N GLY A 68 -16.47 -30.21 12.77
CA GLY A 68 -15.45 -29.21 12.47
C GLY A 68 -15.86 -27.80 12.90
N SER A 69 -15.09 -26.81 12.48
CA SER A 69 -15.43 -25.40 12.67
C SER A 69 -15.24 -24.61 11.39
N LEU A 70 -16.26 -23.83 11.03
CA LEU A 70 -16.19 -22.81 9.98
C LEU A 70 -15.82 -21.47 10.63
N THR A 71 -14.82 -20.80 10.10
CA THR A 71 -14.44 -19.44 10.50
C THR A 71 -14.52 -18.53 9.29
N LEU A 72 -15.22 -17.41 9.44
CA LEU A 72 -15.34 -16.34 8.46
C LEU A 72 -14.66 -15.11 9.06
N ARG A 73 -13.76 -14.47 8.33
CA ARG A 73 -13.11 -13.21 8.72
C ARG A 73 -13.11 -12.26 7.55
N GLY A 74 -13.68 -11.08 7.74
CA GLY A 74 -13.68 -10.00 6.76
C GLY A 74 -12.93 -8.79 7.29
N LEU A 75 -12.09 -8.21 6.45
CA LEU A 75 -11.39 -6.95 6.68
C LEU A 75 -11.70 -6.03 5.50
N ALA A 76 -12.12 -4.80 5.77
CA ALA A 76 -12.37 -3.78 4.77
C ALA A 76 -11.78 -2.45 5.22
N THR A 77 -10.98 -1.84 4.36
CA THR A 77 -10.40 -0.51 4.59
C THR A 77 -10.91 0.44 3.52
N HIS A 78 -11.41 1.59 3.95
CA HIS A 78 -11.74 2.70 3.06
C HIS A 78 -10.84 3.90 3.35
N VAL A 79 -10.03 4.30 2.37
CA VAL A 79 -9.15 5.46 2.48
C VAL A 79 -9.84 6.64 1.81
N ILE A 80 -10.16 7.68 2.59
CA ILE A 80 -10.83 8.90 2.10
C ILE A 80 -9.79 9.98 1.77
N LYS A 81 -8.74 10.10 2.59
CA LYS A 81 -7.62 11.03 2.38
C LYS A 81 -6.32 10.39 2.80
N PHE A 82 -5.28 10.62 2.02
CA PHE A 82 -3.90 10.28 2.37
C PHE A 82 -3.00 11.41 1.87
N ILE A 83 -3.04 12.54 2.58
CA ILE A 83 -2.32 13.76 2.21
C ILE A 83 -0.93 13.71 2.80
N THR A 84 0.09 13.73 1.95
CA THR A 84 1.49 13.89 2.36
C THR A 84 1.93 15.30 2.04
N ASP A 85 2.33 16.05 3.07
CA ASP A 85 3.00 17.34 2.94
C ASP A 85 4.47 17.16 3.30
N THR A 86 5.38 17.59 2.44
CA THR A 86 6.83 17.47 2.70
C THR A 86 7.36 18.59 3.58
N GLY A 87 6.61 19.68 3.78
CA GLY A 87 7.02 20.86 4.53
C GLY A 87 8.09 21.70 3.80
N LEU A 88 8.43 21.36 2.55
CA LEU A 88 9.41 22.08 1.75
C LEU A 88 8.75 23.20 0.92
N PRO A 89 9.34 24.40 0.86
CA PRO A 89 8.81 25.49 0.04
C PRO A 89 8.82 25.12 -1.44
N GLY A 90 7.74 25.44 -2.14
CA GLY A 90 7.56 25.09 -3.55
C GLY A 90 7.07 23.66 -3.80
N THR A 91 6.82 22.87 -2.74
CA THR A 91 6.11 21.59 -2.84
C THR A 91 4.65 21.76 -2.43
N LEU A 92 3.74 21.08 -3.13
CA LEU A 92 2.33 21.05 -2.77
C LEU A 92 2.04 19.73 -2.05
N PRO A 93 1.18 19.73 -1.02
CA PRO A 93 0.69 18.49 -0.43
C PRO A 93 0.02 17.62 -1.50
N VAL A 94 0.34 16.32 -1.48
CA VAL A 94 -0.19 15.35 -2.45
C VAL A 94 -1.14 14.41 -1.72
N ASP A 95 -2.40 14.37 -2.17
CA ASP A 95 -3.34 13.34 -1.75
C ASP A 95 -3.17 12.10 -2.61
N THR A 96 -2.99 10.96 -1.97
CA THR A 96 -2.79 9.66 -2.64
C THR A 96 -3.93 8.68 -2.37
N ALA A 97 -5.02 9.11 -1.72
CA ALA A 97 -6.26 8.32 -1.70
C ALA A 97 -6.72 8.03 -3.14
N GLY A 98 -7.12 6.78 -3.40
CA GLY A 98 -7.52 6.31 -4.73
C GLY A 98 -6.37 6.15 -5.74
N ASN A 99 -5.11 6.30 -5.31
CA ASN A 99 -3.96 6.12 -6.20
C ASN A 99 -3.53 4.64 -6.28
N ASN A 100 -3.91 4.00 -7.39
CA ASN A 100 -3.60 2.59 -7.67
C ASN A 100 -2.25 2.38 -8.36
N ASN A 101 -1.52 3.46 -8.68
CA ASN A 101 -0.11 3.37 -9.05
C ASN A 101 0.78 3.29 -7.80
N GLY A 102 0.28 3.81 -6.67
CA GLY A 102 0.78 3.57 -5.33
C GLY A 102 0.15 2.32 -4.69
N ALA A 103 -0.03 2.34 -3.37
CA ALA A 103 -0.58 1.22 -2.61
C ALA A 103 -1.83 1.62 -1.80
N THR A 104 -2.53 2.67 -2.23
CA THR A 104 -3.60 3.36 -1.48
C THR A 104 -4.89 3.43 -2.29
N PRO A 105 -5.51 2.29 -2.63
CA PRO A 105 -6.82 2.26 -3.28
C PRO A 105 -7.87 2.86 -2.35
N ASP A 106 -8.97 3.36 -2.92
CA ASP A 106 -10.09 3.89 -2.13
C ASP A 106 -10.68 2.79 -1.25
N TRP A 107 -10.83 1.58 -1.79
CA TRP A 107 -11.30 0.43 -1.04
C TRP A 107 -10.38 -0.76 -1.17
N LYS A 108 -10.19 -1.48 -0.07
CA LYS A 108 -9.49 -2.77 -0.02
C LYS A 108 -10.23 -3.74 0.89
N PHE A 109 -10.48 -4.94 0.39
CA PHE A 109 -11.20 -5.99 1.08
C PHE A 109 -10.38 -7.28 1.09
N LEU A 110 -10.41 -7.95 2.25
CA LEU A 110 -9.86 -9.28 2.45
C LEU A 110 -10.89 -10.13 3.19
N LEU A 111 -11.45 -11.12 2.51
CA LEU A 111 -12.37 -12.09 3.09
C LEU A 111 -11.69 -13.46 3.15
N ILE A 112 -11.65 -14.05 4.33
CA ILE A 112 -11.05 -15.35 4.60
C ILE A 112 -12.12 -16.27 5.17
N GLN A 113 -12.26 -17.44 4.55
CA GLN A 113 -13.18 -18.49 4.95
C GLN A 113 -12.35 -19.73 5.18
N SER A 114 -12.34 -20.27 6.40
CA SER A 114 -11.65 -21.51 6.71
C SER A 114 -12.60 -22.53 7.30
N TYR A 115 -12.50 -23.77 6.85
CA TYR A 115 -13.20 -24.89 7.45
C TYR A 115 -12.17 -25.91 7.89
N GLU A 116 -12.21 -26.30 9.15
CA GLU A 116 -11.21 -27.20 9.73
C GLU A 116 -11.88 -28.28 10.56
N ASN A 117 -11.38 -29.51 10.43
CA ASN A 117 -11.70 -30.63 11.31
C ASN A 117 -10.44 -31.48 11.57
N ASP A 118 -10.60 -32.60 12.27
CA ASP A 118 -9.48 -33.47 12.65
C ASP A 118 -8.74 -34.10 11.46
N LYS A 119 -9.36 -34.14 10.28
CA LYS A 119 -8.81 -34.81 9.09
C LYS A 119 -8.27 -33.84 8.05
N PHE A 120 -8.89 -32.68 7.88
CA PHE A 120 -8.52 -31.75 6.83
C PHE A 120 -8.84 -30.31 7.20
N SER A 121 -8.21 -29.39 6.48
CA SER A 121 -8.58 -27.97 6.45
C SER A 121 -8.76 -27.50 5.02
N LEU A 122 -9.66 -26.54 4.85
CA LEU A 122 -9.88 -25.78 3.63
C LEU A 122 -9.80 -24.29 3.96
N LEU A 123 -9.25 -23.53 3.04
CA LEU A 123 -9.09 -22.09 3.10
C LEU A 123 -9.50 -21.50 1.76
N VAL A 124 -10.43 -20.55 1.79
CA VAL A 124 -10.76 -19.69 0.65
C VAL A 124 -10.45 -18.27 1.07
N GLN A 125 -9.63 -17.59 0.29
CA GLN A 125 -9.24 -16.21 0.51
C GLN A 125 -9.61 -15.39 -0.72
N GLU A 126 -10.36 -14.33 -0.50
CA GLU A 126 -10.79 -13.38 -1.51
C GLU A 126 -10.13 -12.03 -1.21
N ARG A 127 -9.37 -11.52 -2.17
CA ARG A 127 -8.70 -10.22 -2.10
C ARG A 127 -9.30 -9.33 -3.17
N TRP A 128 -9.80 -8.17 -2.79
CA TRP A 128 -10.35 -7.20 -3.73
C TRP A 128 -9.88 -5.79 -3.40
N PHE A 129 -9.75 -4.96 -4.42
CA PHE A 129 -9.61 -3.52 -4.25
C PHE A 129 -10.30 -2.79 -5.40
N SER A 130 -10.75 -1.56 -5.13
CA SER A 130 -11.43 -0.73 -6.11
C SER A 130 -10.51 -0.32 -7.26
N ASP A 131 -11.10 0.07 -8.37
CA ASP A 131 -10.39 0.90 -9.33
C ASP A 131 -9.94 2.23 -8.71
N GLY A 132 -9.09 2.93 -9.43
CA GLY A 132 -8.47 4.16 -8.98
C GLY A 132 -7.76 4.86 -10.11
N VAL A 133 -6.89 5.80 -9.75
CA VAL A 133 -6.18 6.65 -10.70
C VAL A 133 -4.68 6.36 -10.68
N ILE A 134 -3.96 6.81 -11.71
CA ILE A 134 -2.49 6.75 -11.75
C ILE A 134 -1.90 7.80 -10.78
N GLY A 135 -2.59 8.91 -10.59
CA GLY A 135 -2.27 9.90 -9.57
C GLY A 135 -3.20 11.11 -9.59
N ASN A 136 -3.46 11.70 -8.43
CA ASN A 136 -4.37 12.85 -8.29
C ASN A 136 -3.77 14.18 -8.77
N GLN A 137 -2.46 14.22 -9.04
CA GLN A 137 -1.78 15.40 -9.57
C GLN A 137 -1.96 15.57 -11.08
N TYR A 138 -2.31 14.51 -11.82
CA TYR A 138 -2.41 14.55 -13.28
C TYR A 138 -3.61 15.36 -13.76
N VAL A 139 -3.42 16.07 -14.87
CA VAL A 139 -4.49 16.76 -15.59
C VAL A 139 -4.83 15.96 -16.85
N VAL A 140 -6.07 15.48 -16.94
CA VAL A 140 -6.52 14.69 -18.10
C VAL A 140 -6.90 15.62 -19.25
N CYS A 141 -6.32 15.41 -20.42
CA CYS A 141 -6.62 16.19 -21.63
C CYS A 141 -6.31 15.41 -22.91
N SER A 142 -6.96 15.79 -24.00
CA SER A 142 -6.69 15.22 -25.33
C SER A 142 -5.66 16.04 -26.10
N ALA A 143 -4.93 15.39 -27.01
CA ALA A 143 -3.96 16.05 -27.87
C ALA A 143 -4.56 17.29 -28.57
N GLY A 144 -3.86 18.42 -28.49
CA GLY A 144 -4.29 19.69 -29.05
C GLY A 144 -5.03 20.62 -28.10
N ASN A 145 -5.55 20.12 -26.96
CA ASN A 145 -6.30 20.92 -25.98
C ASN A 145 -5.69 20.86 -24.56
N CYS A 146 -4.46 20.37 -24.42
CA CYS A 146 -3.80 20.26 -23.13
C CYS A 146 -3.26 21.60 -22.64
N PRO A 147 -3.47 21.96 -21.37
CA PRO A 147 -2.77 23.08 -20.76
C PRO A 147 -1.26 22.81 -20.71
N ALA A 148 -0.46 23.85 -20.44
CA ALA A 148 0.98 23.69 -20.27
C ALA A 148 1.28 22.69 -19.14
N SER A 149 1.93 21.57 -19.48
CA SER A 149 2.33 20.55 -18.52
C SER A 149 3.41 21.10 -17.60
N THR A 150 3.23 20.92 -16.28
CA THR A 150 4.21 21.33 -15.27
C THR A 150 4.65 20.12 -14.45
N SER A 151 5.77 20.22 -13.73
CA SER A 151 6.24 19.17 -12.82
C SER A 151 5.24 18.88 -11.68
N GLN A 152 4.45 19.88 -11.27
CA GLN A 152 3.43 19.73 -10.22
C GLN A 152 2.08 19.25 -10.77
N ARG A 153 1.77 19.57 -12.02
CA ARG A 153 0.52 19.22 -12.72
C ARG A 153 0.85 18.70 -14.14
N PRO A 154 1.41 17.48 -14.25
CA PRO A 154 1.67 16.87 -15.55
C PRO A 154 0.36 16.51 -16.26
N THR A 155 0.34 16.62 -17.59
CA THR A 155 -0.83 16.24 -18.40
C THR A 155 -0.76 14.79 -18.85
N ILE A 156 -1.89 14.08 -18.86
CA ILE A 156 -2.03 12.71 -19.34
C ILE A 156 -3.31 12.55 -20.18
N ASP A 157 -3.34 11.57 -21.07
CA ASP A 157 -4.50 11.23 -21.89
C ASP A 157 -5.54 10.40 -21.13
N GLN A 158 -5.11 9.54 -20.21
CA GLN A 158 -5.96 8.72 -19.35
C GLN A 158 -5.39 8.63 -17.93
N ASN A 159 -6.22 8.89 -16.92
CA ASN A 159 -5.84 8.75 -15.51
C ASN A 159 -6.74 7.71 -14.81
N PHE A 160 -6.54 6.44 -15.16
CA PHE A 160 -7.36 5.33 -14.66
C PHE A 160 -6.53 4.06 -14.54
N LEU A 161 -6.75 3.31 -13.48
CA LEU A 161 -6.22 1.96 -13.25
C LEU A 161 -7.33 1.05 -12.70
N PRO A 162 -7.59 -0.10 -13.32
CA PRO A 162 -8.68 -0.98 -12.92
C PRO A 162 -8.42 -1.64 -11.57
N GLY A 163 -9.46 -1.84 -10.77
CA GLY A 163 -9.37 -2.68 -9.57
C GLY A 163 -9.13 -4.15 -9.94
N ALA A 164 -8.83 -4.97 -8.96
CA ALA A 164 -8.69 -6.41 -9.18
C ALA A 164 -9.33 -7.24 -8.07
N PHE A 165 -9.78 -8.43 -8.47
CA PHE A 165 -10.25 -9.48 -7.58
C PHE A 165 -9.31 -10.67 -7.69
N TYR A 166 -8.86 -11.24 -6.59
CA TYR A 166 -8.08 -12.47 -6.55
C TYR A 166 -8.75 -13.46 -5.62
N LEU A 167 -8.86 -14.69 -6.09
CA LEU A 167 -9.32 -15.83 -5.33
C LEU A 167 -8.15 -16.77 -5.11
N ASP A 168 -7.85 -17.06 -3.85
CA ASP A 168 -6.85 -18.05 -3.46
C ASP A 168 -7.56 -19.20 -2.73
N ILE A 169 -7.26 -20.44 -3.12
CA ILE A 169 -7.83 -21.63 -2.49
C ILE A 169 -6.69 -22.49 -1.98
N GLY A 170 -6.77 -22.90 -0.72
CA GLY A 170 -5.81 -23.80 -0.10
C GLY A 170 -6.48 -24.87 0.74
N GLY A 171 -5.75 -25.93 1.00
CA GLY A 171 -6.22 -26.98 1.90
C GLY A 171 -5.09 -27.86 2.38
N SER A 172 -5.36 -28.60 3.44
CA SER A 172 -4.46 -29.60 3.97
C SER A 172 -5.21 -30.83 4.44
N VAL A 173 -4.53 -31.97 4.43
CA VAL A 173 -5.05 -33.25 4.90
C VAL A 173 -4.04 -33.91 5.82
N ASN A 174 -4.52 -34.36 6.96
CA ASN A 174 -3.76 -35.15 7.93
C ASN A 174 -3.71 -36.59 7.41
N ILE A 175 -2.58 -36.99 6.83
CA ILE A 175 -2.34 -38.37 6.38
C ILE A 175 -2.15 -39.27 7.61
N THR A 176 -1.35 -38.80 8.56
CA THR A 176 -1.21 -39.35 9.92
C THR A 176 -1.20 -38.20 10.93
N LYS A 177 -1.03 -38.48 12.23
CA LYS A 177 -0.90 -37.40 13.23
C LYS A 177 0.40 -36.61 13.06
N GLU A 178 1.40 -37.23 12.46
CA GLU A 178 2.75 -36.74 12.25
C GLU A 178 2.95 -36.17 10.85
N ILE A 179 2.10 -36.55 9.88
CA ILE A 179 2.26 -36.19 8.46
C ILE A 179 1.03 -35.44 7.95
N VAL A 180 1.26 -34.20 7.50
CA VAL A 180 0.23 -33.35 6.89
C VAL A 180 0.64 -32.97 5.48
N ALA A 181 -0.17 -33.31 4.48
CA ALA A 181 0.00 -32.84 3.11
C ALA A 181 -0.84 -31.57 2.89
N TYR A 182 -0.33 -30.61 2.12
CA TYR A 182 -1.06 -29.38 1.81
C TYR A 182 -0.86 -28.96 0.37
N ALA A 183 -1.87 -28.26 -0.17
CA ALA A 183 -1.83 -27.65 -1.48
C ALA A 183 -2.52 -26.28 -1.44
N LYS A 184 -2.07 -25.36 -2.29
CA LYS A 184 -2.66 -24.04 -2.48
C LYS A 184 -2.57 -23.62 -3.93
N VAL A 185 -3.58 -22.93 -4.40
CA VAL A 185 -3.63 -22.22 -5.67
C VAL A 185 -3.87 -20.75 -5.37
N ASP A 186 -2.87 -19.91 -5.64
CA ASP A 186 -3.00 -18.46 -5.61
C ASP A 186 -3.50 -17.97 -6.98
N ASN A 187 -4.31 -16.92 -7.00
CA ASN A 187 -4.87 -16.33 -8.23
C ASN A 187 -5.57 -17.39 -9.13
N VAL A 188 -6.58 -18.06 -8.58
CA VAL A 188 -7.31 -19.17 -9.24
C VAL A 188 -7.89 -18.76 -10.59
N PHE A 189 -8.29 -17.51 -10.78
CA PHE A 189 -8.82 -17.01 -12.05
C PHE A 189 -7.76 -16.61 -13.06
N ASP A 190 -6.48 -16.68 -12.71
CA ASP A 190 -5.36 -16.26 -13.56
C ASP A 190 -5.49 -14.81 -14.05
N ASN A 191 -5.91 -13.93 -13.13
CA ASN A 191 -6.05 -12.51 -13.42
C ASN A 191 -4.68 -11.89 -13.64
N ALA A 192 -4.47 -11.32 -14.81
CA ALA A 192 -3.24 -10.63 -15.16
C ALA A 192 -3.15 -9.28 -14.43
N PRO A 193 -1.95 -8.83 -14.03
CA PRO A 193 -1.77 -7.53 -13.41
C PRO A 193 -2.09 -6.41 -14.43
N ALA A 194 -2.72 -5.34 -13.95
CA ALA A 194 -2.90 -4.15 -14.77
C ALA A 194 -1.54 -3.53 -15.11
N ARG A 195 -1.41 -3.02 -16.34
CA ARG A 195 -0.22 -2.24 -16.72
C ARG A 195 -0.30 -0.87 -16.07
N THR A 196 0.72 -0.52 -15.29
CA THR A 196 0.87 0.87 -14.84
C THR A 196 1.81 1.64 -15.77
N ASN A 197 1.90 2.95 -15.59
CA ASN A 197 2.61 3.86 -16.48
C ASN A 197 4.15 3.76 -16.41
N ILE A 198 4.70 3.17 -15.34
CA ILE A 198 6.15 3.10 -15.14
C ILE A 198 6.64 1.64 -14.97
N PHE A 199 5.90 0.76 -14.28
CA PHE A 199 6.26 -0.66 -14.02
C PHE A 199 5.03 -1.55 -13.75
N SER A 200 5.24 -2.80 -13.31
CA SER A 200 4.19 -3.55 -12.61
C SER A 200 4.08 -3.04 -11.17
N ASN A 201 2.86 -3.01 -10.60
CA ASN A 201 2.64 -2.64 -9.21
C ASN A 201 2.33 -3.90 -8.36
N PRO A 202 3.36 -4.59 -7.83
CA PRO A 202 3.16 -5.80 -7.03
C PRO A 202 2.55 -5.52 -5.64
N ALA A 203 2.43 -4.25 -5.23
CA ALA A 203 1.80 -3.91 -3.96
C ALA A 203 0.27 -4.07 -4.00
N LEU A 204 -0.33 -3.96 -5.18
CA LEU A 204 -1.77 -4.14 -5.39
C LEU A 204 -2.09 -5.34 -6.28
N TYR A 205 -1.33 -5.55 -7.35
CA TYR A 205 -1.60 -6.61 -8.31
C TYR A 205 -0.68 -7.81 -8.11
N ASP A 206 -1.20 -9.02 -8.33
CA ASP A 206 -0.35 -10.20 -8.38
C ASP A 206 0.49 -10.16 -9.65
N GLY A 207 1.80 -9.93 -9.49
CA GLY A 207 2.74 -9.88 -10.62
C GLY A 207 2.99 -11.24 -11.26
N LEU A 208 2.58 -12.32 -10.58
CA LEU A 208 2.59 -13.69 -11.07
C LEU A 208 1.12 -14.09 -11.28
N GLY A 209 0.83 -14.80 -12.38
CA GLY A 209 -0.50 -15.33 -12.66
C GLY A 209 -0.89 -16.43 -11.66
N ARG A 210 -1.56 -17.47 -12.13
CA ARG A 210 -1.92 -18.60 -11.26
C ARG A 210 -0.67 -19.34 -10.74
N ILE A 211 -0.56 -19.50 -9.43
CA ILE A 211 0.55 -20.23 -8.79
C ILE A 211 0.03 -21.43 -8.03
N TYR A 212 0.64 -22.58 -8.26
CA TYR A 212 0.39 -23.80 -7.52
C TYR A 212 1.50 -24.05 -6.50
N ARG A 213 1.13 -24.32 -5.25
CA ARG A 213 2.05 -24.69 -4.18
C ARG A 213 1.57 -26.00 -3.57
N ALA A 214 2.49 -26.93 -3.35
CA ALA A 214 2.20 -28.16 -2.65
C ALA A 214 3.38 -28.52 -1.74
N GLY A 215 3.10 -29.21 -0.65
CA GLY A 215 4.13 -29.65 0.26
C GLY A 215 3.62 -30.63 1.30
N VAL A 216 4.57 -31.16 2.07
CA VAL A 216 4.30 -32.06 3.19
C VAL A 216 4.99 -31.51 4.42
N ARG A 217 4.31 -31.56 5.56
CA ARG A 217 4.82 -31.14 6.87
C ARG A 217 4.90 -32.37 7.77
N PHE A 218 6.05 -32.53 8.43
CA PHE A 218 6.31 -33.58 9.41
C PHE A 218 6.35 -32.98 10.82
N ARG A 219 5.83 -33.70 11.81
CA ARG A 219 5.96 -33.40 13.24
C ARG A 219 6.58 -34.61 13.93
N PHE A 220 7.60 -34.38 14.75
CA PHE A 220 8.33 -35.39 15.51
C PHE A 220 8.20 -35.13 17.00
#